data_AF-A0A820M373-F1
#
_entry.id   AF-A0A820M373-F1
#
_cell.length_a   1.000
_cell.length_b   1.000
_cell.length_c   1.000
_cell.angle_alpha   90.00
_cell.angle_beta   90.00
_cell.angle_gamma   90.00
#
_symmetry.space_group_name_H-M   'P 1'
#
loop_
_entity.id
_entity.type
_entity.pdbx_description
1 polymer ?
#
loop_
_entity_poly.entity_id
_entity_poly.type
_entity_poly.pdbx_seq_one_letter_code
_entity_poly.pdbx_strand_id
1 'polypeptide(L)'
;IRYLRRFDNLRTLCLRGNPFASKPEYYVFTISHLPQVHFLDYKLIDDAPREEATKKYEIQLQQLITLEEQEREKEKASEDQTKQFQLYKDAFVENMDQNQLFTAMFKDDVEGQKLILVPGSDELMTQFEQKFNAIIYSMFEFGLKEKEIRDREIEDFWICVNEAKNENTRQAAAIVDEFKTYRSTLFAKEDLEQQGVSSKVASEYDEALTNLRNKLMALEITLVDQLEETIQTFERNLGEMVSNFTESMRANFSQIRELQAYFNDNIVTLCVATVERIVKGELEDEFPDDTRELFTDKDTITNACQTSDEVHRTKIDQREDEMFSRISNWLTTMMDNIHEEEEYKRNRKRIIEISRLIDYLRADIEDM
;
A
#
# COMPACT_ATOMS: atom_id res chain seq x y z
N ILE A 1 31.12 -15.95 -11.95
CA ILE A 1 31.56 -14.60 -12.42
C ILE A 1 30.43 -13.81 -13.02
N ARG A 2 29.70 -14.28 -14.04
CA ARG A 2 28.56 -13.55 -14.63
C ARG A 2 27.53 -13.08 -13.58
N TYR A 3 27.20 -13.92 -12.60
CA TYR A 3 26.36 -13.55 -11.44
C TYR A 3 26.79 -12.25 -10.76
N LEU A 4 28.11 -12.00 -10.65
CA LEU A 4 28.67 -10.84 -9.94
C LEU A 4 28.45 -9.52 -10.69
N ARG A 5 28.03 -9.56 -11.97
CA ARG A 5 27.75 -8.38 -12.78
C ARG A 5 26.58 -7.55 -12.25
N ARG A 6 25.65 -8.16 -11.50
CA ARG A 6 24.51 -7.50 -10.85
C ARG A 6 24.90 -6.47 -9.77
N PHE A 7 26.13 -6.53 -9.28
CA PHE A 7 26.60 -5.65 -8.21
C PHE A 7 27.31 -4.45 -8.82
N ASP A 8 26.56 -3.37 -9.04
CA ASP A 8 27.09 -2.14 -9.68
C ASP A 8 28.19 -1.48 -8.85
N ASN A 9 28.23 -1.75 -7.55
CA ASN A 9 29.21 -1.22 -6.60
C ASN A 9 30.34 -2.20 -6.25
N LEU A 10 30.43 -3.36 -6.93
CA LEU A 10 31.53 -4.30 -6.71
C LEU A 10 32.83 -3.75 -7.31
N ARG A 11 33.71 -3.22 -6.46
CA ARG A 11 35.01 -2.63 -6.88
C ARG A 11 36.21 -3.57 -6.67
N THR A 12 36.14 -4.46 -5.69
CA THR A 12 37.24 -5.38 -5.34
C THR A 12 36.71 -6.81 -5.30
N LEU A 13 37.43 -7.73 -5.93
CA LEU A 13 37.06 -9.14 -5.99
C LEU A 13 38.28 -10.03 -5.74
N CYS A 14 38.15 -11.02 -4.85
CA CYS A 14 39.16 -12.04 -4.62
C CYS A 14 38.55 -13.41 -4.98
N LEU A 15 39.16 -14.10 -5.94
CA LEU A 15 38.76 -15.44 -6.37
C LEU A 15 39.87 -16.48 -6.13
N ARG A 16 41.02 -16.07 -5.56
CA ARG A 16 42.11 -16.97 -5.17
C ARG A 16 41.60 -18.16 -4.35
N GLY A 17 42.09 -19.36 -4.66
CA GLY A 17 41.68 -20.60 -4.00
C GLY A 17 40.43 -21.27 -4.58
N ASN A 18 39.73 -20.63 -5.53
CA ASN A 18 38.65 -21.26 -6.26
C ASN A 18 39.17 -22.08 -7.45
N PRO A 19 38.54 -23.21 -7.82
CA PRO A 19 38.91 -24.00 -9.00
C PRO A 19 38.93 -23.17 -10.30
N PHE A 20 38.06 -22.17 -10.41
CA PHE A 20 38.03 -21.24 -11.54
C PHE A 20 39.32 -20.41 -11.69
N ALA A 21 39.98 -20.05 -10.59
CA ALA A 21 41.22 -19.28 -10.59
C ALA A 21 42.43 -20.07 -11.12
N SER A 22 42.30 -21.39 -11.27
CA SER A 22 43.33 -22.25 -11.85
C SER A 22 43.26 -22.36 -13.38
N LYS A 23 42.25 -21.75 -14.02
CA LYS A 23 42.09 -21.80 -15.48
C LYS A 23 43.01 -20.79 -16.19
N PRO A 24 43.60 -21.11 -17.35
CA PRO A 24 44.48 -20.20 -18.09
C PRO A 24 43.82 -18.86 -18.46
N GLU A 25 42.53 -18.90 -18.80
CA GLU A 25 41.76 -17.71 -19.20
C GLU A 25 41.18 -16.94 -18.01
N TYR A 26 41.42 -17.38 -16.77
CA TYR A 26 40.85 -16.80 -15.55
C TYR A 26 40.93 -15.27 -15.52
N TYR A 27 42.14 -14.73 -15.66
CA TYR A 27 42.39 -13.31 -15.50
C TYR A 27 41.70 -12.51 -16.62
N VAL A 28 41.96 -12.87 -17.87
CA VAL A 28 41.42 -12.20 -19.06
C VAL A 28 39.88 -12.28 -19.11
N PHE A 29 39.30 -13.42 -18.74
CA PHE A 29 37.85 -13.59 -18.69
C PHE A 29 37.22 -12.74 -17.57
N THR A 30 37.86 -12.67 -16.40
CA THR A 30 37.32 -11.93 -15.25
C THR A 30 37.33 -10.43 -15.50
N ILE A 31 38.43 -9.87 -16.01
CA ILE A 31 38.55 -8.43 -16.24
C ILE A 31 37.67 -7.93 -17.39
N SER A 32 37.35 -8.78 -18.38
CA SER A 32 36.44 -8.44 -19.47
C SER A 32 34.97 -8.52 -19.06
N HIS A 33 34.61 -9.53 -18.27
CA HIS A 33 33.23 -9.77 -17.86
C HIS A 33 32.82 -9.02 -16.58
N LEU A 34 33.71 -8.31 -15.91
CA LEU A 34 33.39 -7.49 -14.72
C LEU A 34 34.01 -6.09 -14.84
N PRO A 35 33.44 -5.20 -15.67
CA PRO A 35 33.98 -3.86 -15.90
C PRO A 35 33.99 -2.99 -14.62
N GLN A 36 33.11 -3.27 -13.65
CA GLN A 36 33.03 -2.51 -12.39
C GLN A 36 34.17 -2.82 -11.40
N VAL A 37 34.88 -3.94 -11.57
CA VAL A 37 35.95 -4.40 -10.67
C VAL A 37 37.26 -3.71 -11.05
N HIS A 38 37.87 -3.04 -10.08
CA HIS A 38 39.14 -2.33 -10.21
C HIS A 38 40.31 -3.13 -9.60
N PHE A 39 40.03 -3.94 -8.58
CA PHE A 39 41.02 -4.80 -7.93
C PHE A 39 40.63 -6.27 -8.02
N LEU A 40 41.47 -7.09 -8.63
CA LEU A 40 41.32 -8.54 -8.70
C LEU A 40 42.46 -9.24 -7.96
N ASP A 41 42.14 -10.09 -6.99
CA ASP A 41 43.11 -10.82 -6.16
C ASP A 41 44.17 -9.88 -5.54
N TYR A 42 43.72 -8.74 -5.01
CA TYR A 42 44.54 -7.67 -4.42
C TYR A 42 45.50 -6.97 -5.40
N LYS A 43 45.33 -7.15 -6.70
CA LYS A 43 46.08 -6.43 -7.75
C LYS A 43 45.17 -5.46 -8.48
N LEU A 44 45.69 -4.27 -8.75
CA LEU A 44 45.03 -3.30 -9.62
C LEU A 44 44.95 -3.88 -11.04
N ILE A 45 43.82 -3.68 -11.71
CA ILE A 45 43.65 -4.04 -13.12
C ILE A 45 44.02 -2.82 -13.96
N ASP A 46 45.01 -2.97 -14.82
CA ASP A 46 45.39 -1.93 -15.78
C ASP A 46 44.40 -1.87 -16.96
N ASP A 47 44.27 -0.70 -17.58
CA ASP A 47 43.30 -0.49 -18.66
C ASP A 47 43.71 -1.18 -19.97
N ALA A 48 45.01 -1.23 -20.30
CA ALA A 48 45.51 -1.88 -21.51
C ALA A 48 45.13 -3.39 -21.62
N PRO A 49 45.40 -4.25 -20.61
CA PRO A 49 44.97 -5.65 -20.67
C PRO A 49 43.44 -5.80 -20.61
N ARG A 50 42.72 -4.85 -20.00
CA ARG A 50 41.25 -4.85 -19.98
C ARG A 50 40.67 -4.57 -21.36
N GLU A 51 41.22 -3.63 -22.11
CA GLU A 51 40.80 -3.34 -23.49
C GLU A 51 41.04 -4.54 -24.41
N GLU A 52 42.21 -5.18 -24.31
CA GLU A 52 42.53 -6.38 -25.09
C GLU A 52 41.60 -7.55 -24.74
N ALA A 53 41.33 -7.75 -23.45
CA ALA A 53 40.40 -8.76 -22.96
C ALA A 53 38.96 -8.48 -23.42
N THR A 54 38.52 -7.23 -23.42
CA THR A 54 37.20 -6.80 -23.90
C THR A 54 37.05 -7.08 -25.39
N LYS A 55 38.06 -6.73 -26.21
CA LYS A 55 38.09 -7.04 -27.65
C LYS A 55 38.03 -8.54 -27.91
N LYS A 56 38.77 -9.35 -27.14
CA LYS A 56 38.77 -10.82 -27.27
C LYS A 56 37.38 -11.45 -27.06
N TYR A 57 36.55 -10.86 -26.20
CA TYR A 57 35.21 -11.38 -25.87
C TYR A 57 34.08 -10.49 -26.39
N GLU A 58 34.34 -9.56 -27.32
CA GLU A 58 33.42 -8.51 -27.74
C GLU A 58 32.01 -9.03 -28.08
N ILE A 59 31.91 -10.04 -28.95
CA ILE A 59 30.63 -10.64 -29.35
C ILE A 59 29.88 -11.22 -28.14
N GLN A 60 30.58 -11.93 -27.24
CA GLN A 60 29.97 -12.53 -26.05
C GLN A 60 29.53 -11.47 -25.04
N LEU A 61 30.31 -10.40 -24.89
CA LEU A 61 29.98 -9.28 -24.02
C LEU A 61 28.80 -8.49 -24.55
N GLN A 62 28.71 -8.25 -25.86
CA GLN A 62 27.59 -7.54 -26.47
C GLN A 62 26.28 -8.33 -26.28
N GLN A 63 26.29 -9.64 -26.55
CA GLN A 63 25.14 -10.51 -26.27
C GLN A 63 24.75 -10.50 -24.79
N LEU A 64 25.75 -10.56 -23.89
CA LEU A 64 25.51 -10.53 -22.45
C LEU A 64 24.92 -9.20 -22.00
N ILE A 65 25.43 -8.07 -22.50
CA ILE A 65 24.91 -6.73 -22.17
C ILE A 65 23.48 -6.56 -22.67
N THR A 66 23.18 -6.98 -23.91
CA THR A 66 21.81 -6.92 -24.44
C THR A 66 20.84 -7.77 -23.61
N LEU A 67 21.24 -8.97 -23.21
CA LEU A 67 20.42 -9.82 -22.32
C LEU A 67 20.21 -9.16 -20.95
N GLU A 68 21.26 -8.61 -20.34
CA GLU A 68 21.19 -7.92 -19.03
C GLU A 68 20.32 -6.65 -19.10
N GLU A 69 20.35 -5.93 -20.22
CA GLU A 69 19.51 -4.76 -20.44
C GLU A 69 18.03 -5.15 -20.60
N GLN A 70 17.73 -6.20 -21.38
CA GLN A 70 16.38 -6.75 -21.48
C GLN A 70 15.86 -7.29 -20.14
N GLU A 71 16.71 -7.93 -19.33
CA GLU A 71 16.35 -8.40 -17.98
C GLU A 71 16.05 -7.21 -17.07
N ARG A 72 16.90 -6.17 -17.03
CA ARG A 72 16.66 -4.95 -16.24
C ARG A 72 15.42 -4.19 -16.67
N GLU A 73 15.16 -4.09 -17.98
CA GLU A 73 13.94 -3.45 -18.50
C GLU A 73 12.69 -4.21 -18.05
N LYS A 74 12.72 -5.56 -18.10
CA LYS A 74 11.62 -6.39 -17.59
C LYS A 74 11.44 -6.28 -16.08
N GLU A 75 12.53 -6.29 -15.31
CA GLU A 75 12.49 -6.10 -13.86
C GLU A 75 11.90 -4.73 -13.51
N LYS A 76 12.39 -3.66 -14.14
CA LYS A 76 11.88 -2.31 -13.93
C LYS A 76 10.42 -2.17 -14.33
N ALA A 77 10.02 -2.71 -15.49
CA ALA A 77 8.62 -2.71 -15.92
C ALA A 77 7.73 -3.49 -14.93
N SER A 78 8.21 -4.62 -14.41
CA SER A 78 7.50 -5.40 -13.39
C SER A 78 7.38 -4.65 -12.06
N GLU A 79 8.44 -3.93 -11.64
CA GLU A 79 8.41 -3.10 -10.44
C GLU A 79 7.44 -1.93 -10.60
N ASP A 80 7.47 -1.24 -11.74
CA ASP A 80 6.60 -0.11 -12.04
C ASP A 80 5.14 -0.57 -12.09
N GLN A 81 4.86 -1.74 -12.72
CA GLN A 81 3.54 -2.36 -12.70
C GLN A 81 3.08 -2.72 -11.28
N THR A 82 3.99 -3.24 -10.44
CA THR A 82 3.67 -3.59 -9.04
C THR A 82 3.34 -2.35 -8.23
N LYS A 83 4.11 -1.27 -8.37
CA LYS A 83 3.86 0.02 -7.71
C LYS A 83 2.53 0.62 -8.16
N GLN A 84 2.26 0.58 -9.45
CA GLN A 84 1.01 1.06 -10.01
C GLN A 84 -0.19 0.25 -9.49
N PHE A 85 -0.09 -1.08 -9.47
CA PHE A 85 -1.13 -1.93 -8.92
C PHE A 85 -1.36 -1.67 -7.42
N GLN A 86 -0.29 -1.45 -6.65
CA GLN A 86 -0.41 -1.09 -5.24
C GLN A 86 -1.11 0.26 -5.06
N LEU A 87 -0.81 1.26 -5.89
CA LEU A 87 -1.52 2.54 -5.89
C LEU A 87 -3.03 2.35 -6.09
N TYR A 88 -3.43 1.52 -7.06
CA TYR A 88 -4.84 1.26 -7.33
C TYR A 88 -5.51 0.51 -6.19
N LYS A 89 -4.77 -0.43 -5.59
CA LYS A 89 -5.19 -1.19 -4.42
C LYS A 89 -5.41 -0.27 -3.22
N ASP A 90 -4.54 0.70 -2.99
CA ASP A 90 -4.67 1.68 -1.90
C ASP A 90 -5.80 2.69 -2.16
N ALA A 91 -6.19 2.89 -3.42
CA ALA A 91 -7.34 3.69 -3.81
C ALA A 91 -8.65 2.88 -3.88
N PHE A 92 -8.61 1.57 -3.60
CA PHE A 92 -9.74 0.61 -3.64
C PHE A 92 -10.35 0.38 -5.04
N VAL A 93 -9.61 0.71 -6.09
CA VAL A 93 -10.04 0.63 -7.50
C VAL A 93 -9.17 -0.34 -8.31
N GLU A 94 -8.57 -1.34 -7.66
CA GLU A 94 -7.85 -2.40 -8.37
C GLU A 94 -8.75 -3.08 -9.40
N ASN A 95 -8.16 -3.39 -10.57
CA ASN A 95 -8.82 -4.02 -11.71
C ASN A 95 -10.01 -3.23 -12.29
N MET A 96 -10.02 -1.90 -12.11
CA MET A 96 -11.02 -0.98 -12.70
C MET A 96 -10.41 -0.01 -13.71
N ASP A 97 -9.12 -0.11 -13.99
CA ASP A 97 -8.40 0.75 -14.94
C ASP A 97 -8.69 0.37 -16.41
N GLN A 98 -9.18 -0.85 -16.65
CA GLN A 98 -9.48 -1.39 -17.97
C GLN A 98 -10.75 -2.26 -17.93
N ASN A 99 -10.83 -3.23 -18.84
CA ASN A 99 -11.99 -4.08 -19.10
C ASN A 99 -12.04 -5.33 -18.20
N GLN A 100 -11.31 -5.37 -17.07
CA GLN A 100 -11.12 -6.62 -16.32
C GLN A 100 -12.42 -7.12 -15.69
N LEU A 101 -13.22 -6.25 -15.07
CA LEU A 101 -14.49 -6.64 -14.45
C LEU A 101 -15.47 -7.15 -15.50
N PHE A 102 -15.61 -6.46 -16.62
CA PHE A 102 -16.44 -6.88 -17.74
C PHE A 102 -15.97 -8.23 -18.29
N THR A 103 -14.66 -8.40 -18.54
CA THR A 103 -14.10 -9.69 -18.99
C THR A 103 -14.40 -10.80 -17.99
N ALA A 104 -14.34 -10.52 -16.68
CA ALA A 104 -14.65 -11.48 -15.64
C ALA A 104 -16.13 -11.88 -15.59
N MET A 105 -17.05 -11.02 -16.03
CA MET A 105 -18.48 -11.35 -16.15
C MET A 105 -18.69 -12.46 -17.21
N PHE A 106 -18.08 -12.32 -18.38
CA PHE A 106 -18.29 -13.24 -19.51
C PHE A 106 -17.38 -14.48 -19.50
N LYS A 107 -16.24 -14.43 -18.81
CA LYS A 107 -15.28 -15.55 -18.80
C LYS A 107 -15.85 -16.81 -18.17
N ASP A 108 -16.60 -16.66 -17.08
CA ASP A 108 -17.19 -17.77 -16.33
C ASP A 108 -18.63 -18.08 -16.79
N ASP A 109 -19.17 -17.30 -17.73
CA ASP A 109 -20.52 -17.47 -18.28
C ASP A 109 -20.52 -18.31 -19.57
N VAL A 110 -20.56 -19.62 -19.39
CA VAL A 110 -20.55 -20.60 -20.49
C VAL A 110 -21.80 -20.47 -21.38
N GLU A 111 -22.94 -20.10 -20.79
CA GLU A 111 -24.20 -19.95 -21.53
C GLU A 111 -24.25 -18.61 -22.26
N GLY A 112 -23.84 -17.52 -21.60
CA GLY A 112 -23.75 -16.19 -22.21
C GLY A 112 -22.82 -16.12 -23.41
N GLN A 113 -21.72 -16.87 -23.41
CA GLN A 113 -20.86 -17.01 -24.59
C GLN A 113 -21.59 -17.54 -25.82
N LYS A 114 -22.67 -18.32 -25.64
CA LYS A 114 -23.55 -18.79 -26.73
C LYS A 114 -24.66 -17.79 -27.04
N LEU A 115 -25.18 -17.07 -26.04
CA LEU A 115 -26.23 -16.05 -26.20
C LEU A 115 -25.78 -14.87 -27.07
N ILE A 116 -24.48 -14.55 -27.04
CA ILE A 116 -23.87 -13.45 -27.81
C ILE A 116 -23.52 -13.84 -29.26
N LEU A 117 -23.84 -15.05 -29.69
CA LEU A 117 -23.68 -15.50 -31.08
C LEU A 117 -24.95 -15.28 -31.91
N VAL A 118 -26.01 -14.74 -31.30
CA VAL A 118 -27.29 -14.49 -31.97
C VAL A 118 -27.16 -13.31 -32.93
N PRO A 119 -27.70 -13.41 -34.17
CA PRO A 119 -27.68 -12.31 -35.12
C PRO A 119 -28.27 -11.03 -34.52
N GLY A 120 -27.52 -9.92 -34.54
CA GLY A 120 -27.92 -8.63 -33.98
C GLY A 120 -27.51 -8.39 -32.52
N SER A 121 -26.87 -9.37 -31.86
CA SER A 121 -26.34 -9.19 -30.50
C SER A 121 -25.05 -8.36 -30.45
N ASP A 122 -24.29 -8.28 -31.54
CA ASP A 122 -23.03 -7.53 -31.63
C ASP A 122 -23.18 -6.05 -31.27
N GLU A 123 -24.26 -5.41 -31.75
CA GLU A 123 -24.52 -4.00 -31.48
C GLU A 123 -24.89 -3.78 -30.00
N LEU A 124 -25.73 -4.66 -29.44
CA LEU A 124 -26.10 -4.62 -28.02
C LEU A 124 -24.87 -4.81 -27.13
N MET A 125 -24.00 -5.77 -27.47
CA MET A 125 -22.76 -6.04 -26.75
C MET A 125 -21.84 -4.82 -26.78
N THR A 126 -21.61 -4.27 -27.97
CA THR A 126 -20.73 -3.10 -28.15
C THR A 126 -21.24 -1.90 -27.34
N GLN A 127 -22.55 -1.62 -27.37
CA GLN A 127 -23.13 -0.52 -26.61
C GLN A 127 -23.06 -0.74 -25.10
N PHE A 128 -23.27 -1.99 -24.65
CA PHE A 128 -23.18 -2.35 -23.24
C PHE A 128 -21.76 -2.21 -22.73
N GLU A 129 -20.77 -2.79 -23.42
CA GLU A 129 -19.35 -2.71 -23.08
C GLU A 129 -18.87 -1.25 -22.98
N GLN A 130 -19.22 -0.42 -23.98
CA GLN A 130 -18.83 0.99 -23.97
C GLN A 130 -19.39 1.75 -22.77
N LYS A 131 -20.68 1.59 -22.47
CA LYS A 131 -21.32 2.28 -21.34
C LYS A 131 -20.82 1.75 -19.99
N PHE A 132 -20.66 0.44 -19.87
CA PHE A 132 -20.14 -0.22 -18.68
C PHE A 132 -18.73 0.29 -18.36
N ASN A 133 -17.83 0.24 -19.34
CA ASN A 133 -16.44 0.66 -19.16
C ASN A 133 -16.32 2.16 -18.90
N ALA A 134 -17.19 2.99 -19.46
CA ALA A 134 -17.22 4.41 -19.15
C ALA A 134 -17.53 4.68 -17.66
N ILE A 135 -18.46 3.93 -17.06
CA ILE A 135 -18.78 4.06 -15.63
C ILE A 135 -17.63 3.53 -14.77
N ILE A 136 -17.08 2.36 -15.11
CA ILE A 136 -15.96 1.76 -14.37
C ILE A 136 -14.73 2.67 -14.39
N TYR A 137 -14.40 3.25 -15.54
CA TYR A 137 -13.28 4.17 -15.65
C TYR A 137 -13.52 5.48 -14.88
N SER A 138 -14.76 6.00 -14.88
CA SER A 138 -15.14 7.15 -14.03
C SER A 138 -14.96 6.84 -12.54
N MET A 139 -15.35 5.65 -12.08
CA MET A 139 -15.12 5.18 -10.71
C MET A 139 -13.62 5.09 -10.41
N PHE A 140 -12.83 4.57 -11.34
CA PHE A 140 -11.38 4.47 -11.21
C PHE A 140 -10.71 5.84 -10.99
N GLU A 141 -11.01 6.82 -11.84
CA GLU A 141 -10.48 8.18 -11.70
C GLU A 141 -10.93 8.86 -10.40
N PHE A 142 -12.21 8.67 -10.04
CA PHE A 142 -12.75 9.19 -8.80
C PHE A 142 -12.03 8.59 -7.57
N GLY A 143 -11.78 7.28 -7.56
CA GLY A 143 -11.09 6.62 -6.45
C GLY A 143 -9.65 7.08 -6.27
N LEU A 144 -8.91 7.31 -7.36
CA LEU A 144 -7.57 7.90 -7.29
C LEU A 144 -7.60 9.31 -6.69
N LYS A 145 -8.53 10.16 -7.13
CA LYS A 145 -8.68 11.51 -6.59
C LYS A 145 -9.04 11.51 -5.10
N GLU A 146 -9.96 10.64 -4.69
CA GLU A 146 -10.35 10.52 -3.29
C GLU A 146 -9.20 9.98 -2.42
N LYS A 147 -8.33 9.13 -2.96
CA LYS A 147 -7.10 8.71 -2.27
C LYS A 147 -6.19 9.90 -2.00
N GLU A 148 -5.94 10.76 -2.98
CA GLU A 148 -5.10 11.95 -2.81
C GLU A 148 -5.67 12.93 -1.75
N ILE A 149 -6.99 12.97 -1.59
CA ILE A 149 -7.64 13.77 -0.55
C ILE A 149 -7.42 13.12 0.83
N ARG A 150 -7.64 11.81 0.96
CA ARG A 150 -7.42 11.08 2.21
C ARG A 150 -5.95 11.10 2.66
N ASP A 151 -5.02 10.93 1.73
CA ASP A 151 -3.57 10.96 2.03
C ASP A 151 -3.16 12.30 2.62
N ARG A 152 -3.72 13.41 2.11
CA ARG A 152 -3.46 14.76 2.65
C ARG A 152 -4.02 14.93 4.06
N GLU A 153 -5.24 14.46 4.32
CA GLU A 153 -5.82 14.49 5.67
C GLU A 153 -4.96 13.68 6.66
N ILE A 154 -4.46 12.52 6.24
CA ILE A 154 -3.55 11.69 7.04
C ILE A 154 -2.22 12.40 7.30
N GLU A 155 -1.65 13.05 6.28
CA GLU A 155 -0.41 13.82 6.42
C GLU A 155 -0.59 14.98 7.41
N ASP A 156 -1.64 15.79 7.24
CA ASP A 156 -1.96 16.93 8.10
C ASP A 156 -2.20 16.49 9.55
N PHE A 157 -2.90 15.37 9.76
CA PHE A 157 -3.07 14.76 11.08
C PHE A 157 -1.73 14.43 11.74
N TRP A 158 -0.83 13.75 11.02
CA TRP A 158 0.46 13.36 11.59
C TRP A 158 1.38 14.57 11.84
N ILE A 159 1.28 15.62 11.03
CA ILE A 159 1.98 16.88 11.30
C ILE A 159 1.51 17.44 12.65
N CYS A 160 0.20 17.61 12.85
CA CYS A 160 -0.37 18.13 14.10
C CYS A 160 0.03 17.30 15.32
N VAL A 161 -0.09 15.96 15.25
CA VAL A 161 0.29 15.06 16.35
C VAL A 161 1.77 15.19 16.70
N ASN A 162 2.65 15.21 15.70
CA ASN A 162 4.09 15.31 15.94
C ASN A 162 4.50 16.69 16.46
N GLU A 163 3.88 17.77 15.99
CA GLU A 163 4.10 19.12 16.52
C GLU A 163 3.71 19.20 18.01
N ALA A 164 2.54 18.70 18.38
CA ALA A 164 2.10 18.66 19.78
C ALA A 164 3.06 17.85 20.67
N LYS A 165 3.51 16.67 20.20
CA LYS A 165 4.49 15.82 20.92
C LYS A 165 5.84 16.49 21.08
N ASN A 166 6.33 17.15 20.03
CA ASN A 166 7.61 17.85 20.04
C ASN A 166 7.57 19.05 21.00
N GLU A 167 6.47 19.81 20.99
CA GLU A 167 6.28 20.93 21.90
C GLU A 167 6.23 20.48 23.35
N ASN A 168 5.45 19.44 23.67
CA ASN A 168 5.41 18.84 25.00
C ASN A 168 6.80 18.37 25.46
N THR A 169 7.54 17.71 24.57
CA THR A 169 8.90 17.22 24.86
C THR A 169 9.84 18.37 25.19
N ARG A 170 9.77 19.47 24.43
CA ARG A 170 10.56 20.68 24.66
C ARG A 170 10.25 21.32 26.01
N GLN A 171 8.96 21.46 26.35
CA GLN A 171 8.54 22.03 27.63
C GLN A 171 8.95 21.13 28.81
N ALA A 172 8.77 19.82 28.68
CA ALA A 172 9.19 18.87 29.71
C ALA A 172 10.71 18.90 29.94
N ALA A 173 11.52 18.98 28.87
CA ALA A 173 12.96 19.10 28.97
C ALA A 173 13.37 20.39 29.72
N ALA A 174 12.75 21.51 29.39
CA ALA A 174 13.02 22.79 30.08
C ALA A 174 12.72 22.72 31.58
N ILE A 175 11.60 22.09 31.97
CA ILE A 175 11.23 21.91 33.39
C ILE A 175 12.25 21.02 34.12
N VAL A 176 12.72 19.95 33.48
CA VAL A 176 13.73 19.06 34.06
C VAL A 176 15.08 19.78 34.22
N ASP A 177 15.48 20.59 33.23
CA ASP A 177 16.74 21.34 33.31
C ASP A 177 16.69 22.49 34.33
N GLU A 178 15.54 23.15 34.48
CA GLU A 178 15.27 24.09 35.57
C GLU A 178 15.44 23.40 36.94
N PHE A 179 14.86 22.20 37.11
CA PHE A 179 15.01 21.42 38.33
C PHE A 179 16.47 21.02 38.60
N LYS A 180 17.22 20.53 37.60
CA LYS A 180 18.64 20.18 37.76
C LYS A 180 19.49 21.38 38.18
N THR A 181 19.18 22.55 37.64
CA THR A 181 19.84 23.81 38.00
C THR A 181 19.54 24.16 39.46
N TYR A 182 18.26 24.14 39.85
CA TYR A 182 17.83 24.37 41.23
C TYR A 182 18.51 23.39 42.20
N ARG A 183 18.50 22.09 41.89
CA ARG A 183 19.21 21.03 42.64
C ARG A 183 20.67 21.38 42.87
N SER A 184 21.38 21.75 41.80
CA SER A 184 22.81 22.10 41.89
C SER A 184 23.04 23.30 42.82
N THR A 185 22.16 24.30 42.79
CA THR A 185 22.26 25.46 43.68
C THR A 185 21.90 25.15 45.13
N LEU A 186 20.98 24.20 45.36
CA LEU A 186 20.55 23.80 46.70
C LEU A 186 21.71 23.09 47.42
N PHE A 187 22.33 22.10 46.77
CA PHE A 187 23.47 21.36 47.35
C PHE A 187 24.76 22.18 47.45
N ALA A 188 25.03 23.08 46.51
CA ALA A 188 26.19 23.96 46.61
C ALA A 188 26.16 24.89 47.85
N LYS A 189 24.96 25.22 48.36
CA LYS A 189 24.80 25.98 49.60
C LYS A 189 25.09 25.14 50.84
N GLU A 190 24.87 23.84 50.77
CA GLU A 190 25.00 22.90 51.88
C GLU A 190 26.42 22.34 52.03
N ASP A 191 27.14 22.12 50.92
CA ASP A 191 28.57 21.79 50.91
C ASP A 191 29.43 22.84 51.63
N LEU A 192 28.98 24.10 51.68
CA LEU A 192 29.61 25.18 52.42
C LEU A 192 29.47 25.03 53.95
N GLU A 193 28.49 24.25 54.42
CA GLU A 193 28.17 24.05 55.84
C GLU A 193 28.82 22.78 56.44
N GLN A 194 29.47 21.92 55.62
CA GLN A 194 30.28 20.74 56.01
C GLN A 194 29.61 19.74 57.00
N GLN A 195 28.29 19.56 56.95
CA GLN A 195 27.56 18.64 57.85
C GLN A 195 26.55 17.74 57.13
N GLY A 196 26.91 17.15 55.98
CA GLY A 196 26.00 16.26 55.23
C GLY A 196 24.68 16.95 54.82
N VAL A 197 23.72 16.18 54.32
CA VAL A 197 22.39 16.72 53.96
C VAL A 197 21.56 16.93 55.24
N SER A 198 21.22 18.18 55.53
CA SER A 198 20.34 18.62 56.62
C SER A 198 18.91 18.18 56.36
N SER A 199 18.17 17.86 57.43
CA SER A 199 16.75 17.48 57.34
C SER A 199 15.89 18.56 56.68
N LYS A 200 16.32 19.83 56.74
CA LYS A 200 15.64 20.95 56.10
C LYS A 200 15.82 20.92 54.57
N VAL A 201 17.03 20.65 54.10
CA VAL A 201 17.33 20.57 52.66
C VAL A 201 16.71 19.31 52.05
N ALA A 202 16.76 18.18 52.76
CA ALA A 202 16.04 16.96 52.36
C ALA A 202 14.53 17.21 52.18
N SER A 203 13.91 17.94 53.11
CA SER A 203 12.49 18.32 53.00
C SER A 203 12.22 19.28 51.84
N GLU A 204 13.08 20.28 51.62
CA GLU A 204 12.95 21.24 50.52
C GLU A 204 13.11 20.54 49.15
N TYR A 205 14.01 19.56 49.06
CA TYR A 205 14.18 18.78 47.84
C TYR A 205 13.02 17.84 47.56
N ASP A 206 12.45 17.15 48.57
CA ASP A 206 11.29 16.28 48.35
C ASP A 206 10.04 17.09 47.92
N GLU A 207 9.89 18.31 48.44
CA GLU A 207 8.87 19.25 47.95
C GLU A 207 9.15 19.66 46.48
N ALA A 208 10.40 19.97 46.13
CA ALA A 208 10.79 20.31 44.77
C ALA A 208 10.59 19.13 43.79
N LEU A 209 10.88 17.89 44.22
CA LEU A 209 10.61 16.67 43.45
C LEU A 209 9.12 16.45 43.22
N THR A 210 8.32 16.65 44.27
CA THR A 210 6.86 16.57 44.17
C THR A 210 6.33 17.60 43.17
N ASN A 211 6.86 18.83 43.21
CA ASN A 211 6.53 19.88 42.25
C ASN A 211 6.98 19.53 40.82
N LEU A 212 8.17 18.98 40.63
CA LEU A 212 8.65 18.49 39.33
C LEU A 212 7.68 17.43 38.76
N ARG A 213 7.34 16.43 39.57
CA ARG A 213 6.37 15.38 39.19
C ARG A 213 5.05 15.99 38.76
N ASN A 214 4.48 16.88 39.58
CA ASN A 214 3.19 17.50 39.31
C ASN A 214 3.21 18.32 38.01
N LYS A 215 4.27 19.09 37.76
CA LYS A 215 4.44 19.85 36.51
C LYS A 215 4.52 18.93 35.29
N LEU A 216 5.32 17.85 35.35
CA LEU A 216 5.45 16.89 34.24
C LEU A 216 4.15 16.12 33.98
N MET A 217 3.43 15.72 35.04
CA MET A 217 2.13 15.06 34.92
C MET A 217 1.08 16.01 34.34
N ALA A 218 1.07 17.28 34.75
CA ALA A 218 0.16 18.29 34.21
C ALA A 218 0.38 18.50 32.70
N LEU A 219 1.65 18.60 32.26
CA LEU A 219 1.97 18.65 30.83
C LEU A 219 1.47 17.43 30.06
N GLU A 220 1.60 16.23 30.64
CA GLU A 220 1.10 15.00 30.01
C GLU A 220 -0.42 15.01 29.89
N ILE A 221 -1.16 15.46 30.91
CA ILE A 221 -2.62 15.60 30.86
C ILE A 221 -3.01 16.55 29.72
N THR A 222 -2.37 17.73 29.62
CA THR A 222 -2.64 18.67 28.53
C THR A 222 -2.38 18.07 27.15
N LEU A 223 -1.30 17.28 26.99
CA LEU A 223 -1.03 16.61 25.72
C LEU A 223 -2.05 15.49 25.42
N VAL A 224 -2.53 14.78 26.43
CA VAL A 224 -3.62 13.79 26.25
C VAL A 224 -4.86 14.49 25.71
N ASP A 225 -5.32 15.57 26.36
CA ASP A 225 -6.50 16.32 25.93
C ASP A 225 -6.35 16.84 24.48
N GLN A 226 -5.17 17.36 24.13
CA GLN A 226 -4.88 17.85 22.78
C GLN A 226 -4.89 16.73 21.73
N LEU A 227 -4.29 15.57 22.03
CA LEU A 227 -4.30 14.46 21.08
C LEU A 227 -5.69 13.86 20.94
N GLU A 228 -6.47 13.74 22.02
CA GLU A 228 -7.85 13.25 21.96
C GLU A 228 -8.72 14.14 21.04
N GLU A 229 -8.66 15.47 21.19
CA GLU A 229 -9.38 16.40 20.31
C GLU A 229 -8.94 16.29 18.84
N THR A 230 -7.63 16.16 18.61
CA THR A 230 -7.05 16.01 17.27
C THR A 230 -7.49 14.69 16.61
N ILE A 231 -7.44 13.59 17.36
CA ILE A 231 -7.85 12.26 16.89
C ILE A 231 -9.35 12.23 16.60
N GLN A 232 -10.19 12.77 17.47
CA GLN A 232 -11.64 12.84 17.24
C GLN A 232 -12.00 13.65 15.99
N THR A 233 -11.30 14.78 15.79
CA THR A 233 -11.51 15.61 14.60
C THR A 233 -11.12 14.86 13.33
N PHE A 234 -9.96 14.19 13.34
CA PHE A 234 -9.47 13.38 12.25
C PHE A 234 -10.40 12.19 11.95
N GLU A 235 -10.85 11.46 12.97
CA GLU A 235 -11.78 10.33 12.82
C GLU A 235 -13.08 10.77 12.15
N ARG A 236 -13.65 11.90 12.58
CA ARG A 236 -14.86 12.47 11.99
C ARG A 236 -14.64 12.84 10.52
N ASN A 237 -13.56 13.55 10.22
CA ASN A 237 -13.25 13.99 8.86
C ASN A 237 -13.02 12.80 7.93
N LEU A 238 -12.18 11.84 8.34
CA LEU A 238 -11.86 10.67 7.54
C LEU A 238 -13.09 9.75 7.38
N GLY A 239 -13.90 9.60 8.43
CA GLY A 239 -15.17 8.90 8.37
C GLY A 239 -16.15 9.52 7.37
N GLU A 240 -16.24 10.85 7.32
CA GLU A 240 -17.04 11.56 6.33
C GLU A 240 -16.52 11.34 4.90
N MET A 241 -15.20 11.42 4.69
CA MET A 241 -14.58 11.13 3.39
C MET A 241 -14.87 9.71 2.92
N VAL A 242 -14.72 8.71 3.80
CA VAL A 242 -15.03 7.31 3.48
C VAL A 242 -16.52 7.11 3.19
N SER A 243 -17.40 7.79 3.93
CA SER A 243 -18.84 7.75 3.67
C SER A 243 -19.19 8.32 2.29
N ASN A 244 -18.65 9.48 1.94
CA ASN A 244 -18.88 10.15 0.66
C ASN A 244 -18.37 9.32 -0.53
N PHE A 245 -17.18 8.74 -0.39
CA PHE A 245 -16.63 7.80 -1.35
C PHE A 245 -17.56 6.60 -1.54
N THR A 246 -17.99 5.99 -0.45
CA THR A 246 -18.84 4.79 -0.47
C THR A 246 -20.20 5.07 -1.11
N GLU A 247 -20.83 6.19 -0.78
CA GLU A 247 -22.11 6.61 -1.36
C GLU A 247 -22.00 6.84 -2.87
N SER A 248 -20.94 7.53 -3.31
CA SER A 248 -20.67 7.77 -4.73
C SER A 248 -20.43 6.46 -5.50
N MET A 249 -19.69 5.53 -4.91
CA MET A 249 -19.44 4.22 -5.52
C MET A 249 -20.72 3.37 -5.59
N ARG A 250 -21.57 3.38 -4.56
CA ARG A 250 -22.88 2.70 -4.58
C ARG A 250 -23.77 3.22 -5.71
N ALA A 251 -23.79 4.53 -5.92
CA ALA A 251 -24.55 5.11 -7.02
C ALA A 251 -24.08 4.63 -8.40
N ASN A 252 -22.76 4.48 -8.59
CA ASN A 252 -22.21 3.94 -9.84
C ASN A 252 -22.48 2.43 -10.01
N PHE A 253 -22.36 1.64 -8.94
CA PHE A 253 -22.75 0.22 -8.99
C PHE A 253 -24.24 0.02 -9.27
N SER A 254 -25.11 0.89 -8.75
CA SER A 254 -26.54 0.90 -9.13
C SER A 254 -26.73 1.10 -10.63
N GLN A 255 -26.05 2.10 -11.22
CA GLN A 255 -26.11 2.34 -12.66
C GLN A 255 -25.58 1.15 -13.48
N ILE A 256 -24.52 0.48 -13.01
CA ILE A 256 -24.00 -0.72 -13.67
C ILE A 256 -25.02 -1.87 -13.64
N ARG A 257 -25.70 -2.08 -12.51
CA ARG A 257 -26.78 -3.09 -12.41
C ARG A 257 -27.95 -2.75 -13.32
N GLU A 258 -28.33 -1.48 -13.44
CA GLU A 258 -29.37 -1.02 -14.36
C GLU A 258 -28.97 -1.27 -15.82
N LEU A 259 -27.71 -1.01 -16.19
CA LEU A 259 -27.18 -1.34 -17.52
C LEU A 259 -27.19 -2.84 -17.79
N GLN A 260 -26.78 -3.67 -16.83
CA GLN A 260 -26.80 -5.12 -16.94
C GLN A 260 -28.24 -5.64 -17.11
N ALA A 261 -29.19 -5.12 -16.32
CA ALA A 261 -30.60 -5.47 -16.44
C ALA A 261 -31.16 -5.10 -17.83
N TYR A 262 -30.85 -3.88 -18.30
CA TYR A 262 -31.26 -3.43 -19.63
C TYR A 262 -30.63 -4.30 -20.74
N PHE A 263 -29.35 -4.64 -20.63
CA PHE A 263 -28.68 -5.53 -21.57
C PHE A 263 -29.37 -6.91 -21.61
N ASN A 264 -29.61 -7.50 -20.45
CA ASN A 264 -30.27 -8.80 -20.34
C ASN A 264 -31.68 -8.81 -20.94
N ASP A 265 -32.50 -7.79 -20.66
CA ASP A 265 -33.86 -7.69 -21.23
C ASP A 265 -33.85 -7.65 -22.77
N ASN A 266 -32.89 -6.94 -23.36
CA ASN A 266 -32.73 -6.88 -24.81
C ASN A 266 -32.21 -8.20 -25.39
N ILE A 267 -31.27 -8.87 -24.71
CA ILE A 267 -30.77 -10.20 -25.12
C ILE A 267 -31.89 -11.24 -25.05
N VAL A 268 -32.69 -11.27 -23.98
CA VAL A 268 -33.87 -12.14 -23.87
C VAL A 268 -34.83 -11.91 -25.03
N THR A 269 -35.15 -10.65 -25.31
CA THR A 269 -36.04 -10.29 -26.42
C THR A 269 -35.50 -10.78 -27.77
N LEU A 270 -34.21 -10.57 -28.02
CA LEU A 270 -33.53 -11.00 -29.25
C LEU A 270 -33.49 -12.53 -29.38
N CYS A 271 -33.17 -13.22 -28.28
CA CYS A 271 -33.09 -14.68 -28.25
C CYS A 271 -34.46 -15.33 -28.48
N VAL A 272 -35.52 -14.83 -27.84
CA VAL A 272 -36.89 -15.32 -28.05
C VAL A 272 -37.34 -15.09 -29.49
N ALA A 273 -37.09 -13.91 -30.06
CA ALA A 273 -37.41 -13.63 -31.46
C ALA A 273 -36.66 -14.57 -32.41
N THR A 274 -35.44 -14.94 -32.06
CA THR A 274 -34.62 -15.90 -32.83
C THR A 274 -35.18 -17.31 -32.77
N VAL A 275 -35.58 -17.79 -31.58
CA VAL A 275 -36.28 -19.09 -31.44
C VAL A 275 -37.56 -19.11 -32.30
N GLU A 276 -38.37 -18.04 -32.28
CA GLU A 276 -39.59 -17.97 -33.10
C GLU A 276 -39.31 -18.05 -34.61
N ARG A 277 -38.22 -17.46 -35.08
CA ARG A 277 -37.80 -17.54 -36.49
C ARG A 277 -37.26 -18.92 -36.85
N ILE A 278 -36.53 -19.57 -35.94
CA ILE A 278 -36.07 -20.97 -36.11
C ILE A 278 -37.27 -21.91 -36.23
N VAL A 279 -38.28 -21.77 -35.36
CA VAL A 279 -39.53 -22.57 -35.41
C VAL A 279 -40.30 -22.37 -36.73
N LYS A 280 -40.21 -21.20 -37.35
CA LYS A 280 -40.80 -20.90 -38.66
C LYS A 280 -39.96 -21.40 -39.85
N GLY A 281 -38.77 -21.95 -39.61
CA GLY A 281 -37.84 -22.42 -40.65
C GLY A 281 -37.11 -21.29 -41.39
N GLU A 282 -37.04 -20.08 -40.81
CA GLU A 282 -36.48 -18.89 -41.46
C GLU A 282 -34.95 -18.74 -41.28
N LEU A 283 -34.32 -19.61 -40.47
CA LEU A 283 -32.94 -19.45 -40.00
C LEU A 283 -32.11 -20.77 -39.99
N GLU A 284 -32.55 -21.83 -40.67
CA GLU A 284 -31.89 -23.15 -40.61
C GLU A 284 -30.42 -23.16 -41.07
N ASP A 285 -30.03 -22.24 -41.98
CA ASP A 285 -28.70 -22.19 -42.60
C ASP A 285 -27.71 -21.18 -41.97
N GLU A 286 -28.17 -20.30 -41.06
CA GLU A 286 -27.34 -19.22 -40.46
C GLU A 286 -26.89 -19.49 -39.02
N PHE A 287 -27.32 -20.60 -38.42
CA PHE A 287 -27.12 -20.87 -36.99
C PHE A 287 -26.02 -21.92 -36.74
N PRO A 288 -24.99 -21.62 -35.92
CA PRO A 288 -23.97 -22.59 -35.55
C PRO A 288 -24.58 -23.86 -34.90
N ASP A 289 -24.05 -25.04 -35.22
CA ASP A 289 -24.55 -26.30 -34.65
C ASP A 289 -24.45 -26.32 -33.11
N ASP A 290 -23.40 -25.70 -32.56
CA ASP A 290 -23.10 -25.65 -31.12
C ASP A 290 -24.10 -24.80 -30.30
N THR A 291 -24.94 -24.00 -30.97
CA THR A 291 -25.97 -23.18 -30.33
C THR A 291 -27.37 -23.78 -30.46
N ARG A 292 -27.57 -24.82 -31.29
CA ARG A 292 -28.90 -25.44 -31.52
C ARG A 292 -29.55 -25.98 -30.25
N GLU A 293 -28.77 -26.52 -29.31
CA GLU A 293 -29.28 -27.08 -28.05
C GLU A 293 -29.95 -26.00 -27.17
N LEU A 294 -29.43 -24.77 -27.18
CA LEU A 294 -29.93 -23.66 -26.38
C LEU A 294 -31.21 -23.03 -26.97
N PHE A 295 -31.38 -23.10 -28.29
CA PHE A 295 -32.48 -22.49 -29.05
C PHE A 295 -33.60 -23.49 -29.39
N THR A 296 -33.71 -24.59 -28.63
CA THR A 296 -34.72 -25.65 -28.83
C THR A 296 -36.14 -25.15 -28.55
N ASP A 297 -36.31 -24.37 -27.49
CA ASP A 297 -37.59 -23.82 -27.08
C ASP A 297 -37.41 -22.52 -26.27
N LYS A 298 -38.52 -21.81 -26.09
CA LYS A 298 -38.53 -20.50 -25.42
C LYS A 298 -38.14 -20.58 -23.94
N ASP A 299 -38.50 -21.66 -23.24
CA ASP A 299 -38.25 -21.79 -21.81
C ASP A 299 -36.75 -22.07 -21.59
N THR A 300 -36.16 -22.97 -22.38
CA THR A 300 -34.73 -23.28 -22.34
C THR A 300 -33.87 -22.03 -22.55
N ILE A 301 -34.14 -21.24 -23.60
CA ILE A 301 -33.34 -20.04 -23.88
C ILE A 301 -33.53 -18.95 -22.81
N THR A 302 -34.75 -18.81 -22.29
CA THR A 302 -35.03 -17.80 -21.25
C THR A 302 -34.34 -18.15 -19.94
N ASN A 303 -34.30 -19.45 -19.58
CA ASN A 303 -33.56 -19.92 -18.42
C ASN A 303 -32.06 -19.66 -18.57
N ALA A 304 -31.50 -19.90 -19.77
CA ALA A 304 -30.08 -19.62 -20.03
C ALA A 304 -29.73 -18.13 -19.89
N CYS A 305 -30.60 -17.23 -20.40
CA CYS A 305 -30.43 -15.80 -20.19
C CYS A 305 -30.49 -15.41 -18.71
N GLN A 306 -31.38 -16.03 -17.92
CA GLN A 306 -31.46 -15.79 -16.47
C GLN A 306 -30.19 -16.24 -15.74
N THR A 307 -29.65 -17.41 -16.08
CA THR A 307 -28.40 -17.90 -15.51
C THR A 307 -27.22 -16.99 -15.86
N SER A 308 -27.13 -16.53 -17.13
CA SER A 308 -26.14 -15.53 -17.55
C SER A 308 -26.24 -14.23 -16.74
N ASP A 309 -27.45 -13.67 -16.57
CA ASP A 309 -27.67 -12.46 -15.77
C ASP A 309 -27.26 -12.65 -14.30
N GLU A 310 -27.57 -13.81 -13.70
CA GLU A 310 -27.20 -14.12 -12.32
C GLU A 310 -25.67 -14.18 -12.14
N VAL A 311 -24.95 -14.82 -13.07
CA VAL A 311 -23.48 -14.86 -13.06
C VAL A 311 -22.90 -13.46 -13.14
N HIS A 312 -23.39 -12.63 -14.06
CA HIS A 312 -22.95 -11.26 -14.24
C HIS A 312 -23.19 -10.39 -13.01
N ARG A 313 -24.41 -10.40 -12.45
CA ARG A 313 -24.75 -9.66 -11.23
C ARG A 313 -23.91 -10.10 -10.05
N THR A 314 -23.67 -11.40 -9.91
CA THR A 314 -22.81 -11.93 -8.85
C THR A 314 -21.39 -11.36 -8.93
N LYS A 315 -20.81 -11.19 -10.13
CA LYS A 315 -19.49 -10.57 -10.28
C LYS A 315 -19.48 -9.09 -9.90
N ILE A 316 -20.54 -8.36 -10.24
CA ILE A 316 -20.70 -6.95 -9.88
C ILE A 316 -20.81 -6.82 -8.35
N ASP A 317 -21.68 -7.63 -7.73
CA ASP A 317 -21.91 -7.62 -6.28
C ASP A 317 -20.64 -8.01 -5.51
N GLN A 318 -19.91 -9.04 -5.94
CA GLN A 318 -18.63 -9.42 -5.34
C GLN A 318 -17.60 -8.28 -5.37
N ARG A 319 -17.53 -7.54 -6.49
CA ARG A 319 -16.59 -6.42 -6.62
C ARG A 319 -16.97 -5.23 -5.74
N GLU A 320 -18.27 -4.96 -5.60
CA GLU A 320 -18.80 -3.93 -4.71
C GLU A 320 -18.54 -4.26 -3.24
N ASP A 321 -18.86 -5.49 -2.83
CA ASP A 321 -18.64 -5.98 -1.47
C ASP A 321 -17.17 -5.96 -1.09
N GLU A 322 -16.28 -6.40 -1.99
CA GLU A 322 -14.83 -6.32 -1.78
C GLU A 322 -14.38 -4.88 -1.55
N MET A 323 -14.83 -3.94 -2.38
CA MET A 323 -14.48 -2.52 -2.24
C MET A 323 -14.86 -1.97 -0.87
N PHE A 324 -16.11 -2.19 -0.46
CA PHE A 324 -16.66 -1.64 0.77
C PHE A 324 -16.09 -2.31 2.00
N SER A 325 -15.95 -3.63 1.98
CA SER A 325 -15.28 -4.34 3.08
C SER A 325 -13.87 -3.82 3.27
N ARG A 326 -13.11 -3.62 2.18
CA ARG A 326 -11.73 -3.15 2.26
C ARG A 326 -11.60 -1.74 2.80
N ILE A 327 -12.39 -0.78 2.33
CA ILE A 327 -12.30 0.61 2.83
C ILE A 327 -12.79 0.73 4.28
N SER A 328 -13.86 0.01 4.65
CA SER A 328 -14.34 -0.02 6.03
C SER A 328 -13.30 -0.64 6.97
N ASN A 329 -12.74 -1.81 6.61
CA ASN A 329 -11.71 -2.46 7.42
C ASN A 329 -10.45 -1.60 7.53
N TRP A 330 -10.06 -0.91 6.45
CA TRP A 330 -8.93 0.01 6.46
C TRP A 330 -9.13 1.16 7.45
N LEU A 331 -10.30 1.82 7.42
CA LEU A 331 -10.63 2.90 8.34
C LEU A 331 -10.61 2.41 9.79
N THR A 332 -11.32 1.31 10.10
CA THR A 332 -11.37 0.73 11.45
C THR A 332 -9.98 0.37 11.95
N THR A 333 -9.19 -0.35 11.13
CA THR A 333 -7.83 -0.76 11.51
C THR A 333 -6.92 0.44 11.74
N MET A 334 -7.03 1.48 10.92
CA MET A 334 -6.24 2.71 11.09
C MET A 334 -6.59 3.40 12.41
N MET A 335 -7.87 3.58 12.69
CA MET A 335 -8.33 4.24 13.91
C MET A 335 -7.95 3.44 15.17
N ASP A 336 -8.19 2.13 15.16
CA ASP A 336 -7.81 1.25 16.28
C ASP A 336 -6.31 1.35 16.58
N ASN A 337 -5.46 1.36 15.55
CA ASN A 337 -4.02 1.53 15.72
C ASN A 337 -3.64 2.91 16.28
N ILE A 338 -4.31 3.98 15.84
CA ILE A 338 -4.05 5.34 16.33
C ILE A 338 -4.41 5.44 17.82
N HIS A 339 -5.60 4.98 18.21
CA HIS A 339 -6.02 4.98 19.62
C HIS A 339 -5.06 4.15 20.49
N GLU A 340 -4.69 2.94 20.04
CA GLU A 340 -3.80 2.07 20.79
C GLU A 340 -2.39 2.68 20.97
N GLU A 341 -1.81 3.24 19.91
CA GLU A 341 -0.44 3.77 19.94
C GLU A 341 -0.35 5.17 20.59
N GLU A 342 -1.21 6.11 20.18
CA GLU A 342 -1.06 7.53 20.50
C GLU A 342 -1.80 7.96 21.78
N GLU A 343 -2.93 7.32 22.10
CA GLU A 343 -3.65 7.57 23.36
C GLU A 343 -3.17 6.63 24.46
N TYR A 344 -3.18 5.32 24.22
CA TYR A 344 -2.92 4.35 25.29
C TYR A 344 -1.42 4.10 25.55
N LYS A 345 -0.71 3.53 24.57
CA LYS A 345 0.69 3.10 24.77
C LYS A 345 1.61 4.28 25.06
N ARG A 346 1.48 5.37 24.29
CA ARG A 346 2.28 6.58 24.47
C ARG A 346 2.09 7.18 25.86
N ASN A 347 0.85 7.40 26.29
CA ASN A 347 0.57 7.97 27.62
C ASN A 347 1.12 7.09 28.74
N ARG A 348 0.85 5.79 28.68
CA ARG A 348 1.34 4.83 29.68
C ARG A 348 2.86 4.81 29.75
N LYS A 349 3.54 4.80 28.60
CA LYS A 349 5.00 4.88 28.53
C LYS A 349 5.50 6.16 29.18
N ARG A 350 4.85 7.30 28.90
CA ARG A 350 5.25 8.61 29.44
C ARG A 350 5.06 8.72 30.95
N ILE A 351 3.96 8.22 31.50
CA ILE A 351 3.73 8.18 32.96
C ILE A 351 4.78 7.31 33.66
N ILE A 352 5.15 6.17 33.06
CA ILE A 352 6.22 5.30 33.59
C ILE A 352 7.57 6.00 33.55
N GLU A 353 7.89 6.71 32.46
CA GLU A 353 9.13 7.49 32.34
C GLU A 353 9.23 8.58 33.42
N ILE A 354 8.15 9.35 33.63
CA ILE A 354 8.08 10.37 34.68
C ILE A 354 8.30 9.71 36.05
N SER A 355 7.60 8.61 36.34
CA SER A 355 7.72 7.92 37.63
C SER A 355 9.15 7.43 37.88
N ARG A 356 9.78 6.79 36.88
CA ARG A 356 11.17 6.32 36.98
C ARG A 356 12.17 7.46 37.17
N LEU A 357 11.96 8.59 36.50
CA LEU A 357 12.80 9.77 36.68
C LEU A 357 12.73 10.28 38.13
N ILE A 358 11.52 10.37 38.70
CA ILE A 358 11.33 10.82 40.07
C ILE A 358 11.95 9.85 41.08
N ASP A 359 11.76 8.54 40.89
CA ASP A 359 12.35 7.52 41.77
C ASP A 359 13.88 7.56 41.72
N TYR A 360 14.47 7.70 40.52
CA TYR A 360 15.91 7.88 40.34
C TYR A 360 16.43 9.11 41.09
N LEU A 361 15.76 10.26 40.93
CA LEU A 361 16.17 11.51 41.57
C LEU A 361 15.96 11.50 43.09
N ARG A 362 15.05 10.67 43.61
CA ARG A 362 14.85 10.47 45.06
C ARG A 362 15.95 9.59 45.65
N ALA A 363 16.29 8.48 44.99
CA ALA A 363 17.38 7.59 45.41
C ALA A 363 18.74 8.30 45.46
N ASP A 364 18.99 9.22 44.51
CA ASP A 364 20.18 10.08 44.49
C ASP A 364 20.41 10.83 45.82
N ILE A 365 19.37 11.14 46.61
CA ILE A 365 19.50 11.77 47.94
C ILE A 365 19.69 10.76 49.06
N GLU A 366 19.03 9.60 48.99
CA GLU A 366 19.15 8.58 50.05
C GLU A 366 20.57 8.01 50.13
N ASP A 367 21.33 8.09 49.03
CA ASP A 367 22.72 7.65 48.90
C ASP A 367 23.77 8.76 49.18
N MET A 368 23.37 10.03 49.34
CA MET A 368 24.25 11.18 49.70
C MET A 368 24.21 11.49 51.19
#